data_AF-A0A0D5CKS0-F1
#
_entry.id   AF-A0A0D5CKS0-F1
#
_cell.length_a   1.000
_cell.length_b   1.000
_cell.length_c   1.000
_cell.angle_alpha   90.00
_cell.angle_beta   90.00
_cell.angle_gamma   90.00
#
_symmetry.space_group_name_H-M   'P 1'
#
loop_
_entity.id
_entity.type
_entity.pdbx_description
1 polymer ?
#
loop_
_entity_poly.entity_id
_entity_poly.type
_entity_poly.pdbx_seq_one_letter_code
_entity_poly.pdbx_strand_id
1 'polypeptide(L)'
;MPEPRDDETTTGDEAPVDAADAMPDDVTNDETATGDVATEDEAPREPAVPDAELLAAVDLARAALLEITPAETVGSPAGSIVEGDRVLSLLFANTMPGYPGWFWTVTLARVDDAAPTVLEAELMPGEGALLSPEWLPWSDRLAGIEADQEAERLAAESDEDDDDEDDDSTEDAEDTDDVLDGVDFEAPASDDDDDDDDDDDDDDDDDTSFDGADR
;
A
#
# COMPACT_ATOMS: atom_id res chain seq x y z
N MET A 1 -16.12 50.58 -62.77
CA MET A 1 -14.88 50.20 -63.49
C MET A 1 -14.40 51.39 -64.32
N PRO A 2 -13.09 51.64 -64.42
CA PRO A 2 -11.99 50.68 -64.29
C PRO A 2 -10.95 51.00 -63.18
N GLU A 3 -10.19 49.96 -62.83
CA GLU A 3 -8.94 49.99 -62.04
C GLU A 3 -7.74 50.37 -62.93
N PRO A 4 -6.57 50.67 -62.32
CA PRO A 4 -5.43 49.73 -62.49
C PRO A 4 -4.55 49.58 -61.22
N ARG A 5 -4.24 48.34 -60.83
CA ARG A 5 -2.98 47.58 -61.01
C ARG A 5 -1.91 47.83 -59.94
N ASP A 6 -1.77 46.85 -59.04
CA ASP A 6 -0.52 46.53 -58.34
C ASP A 6 0.25 45.45 -59.13
N ASP A 7 1.57 45.58 -59.11
CA ASP A 7 2.58 44.90 -59.94
C ASP A 7 3.23 43.71 -59.20
N GLU A 8 3.37 42.59 -59.93
CA GLU A 8 4.32 41.46 -59.87
C GLU A 8 4.85 40.94 -58.50
N THR A 9 4.48 39.74 -58.03
CA THR A 9 4.99 38.37 -58.37
C THR A 9 6.50 38.14 -58.24
N THR A 10 6.94 37.25 -57.33
CA THR A 10 7.68 36.03 -57.74
C THR A 10 7.71 34.94 -56.66
N THR A 11 7.58 33.71 -57.13
CA THR A 11 7.48 32.40 -56.48
C THR A 11 8.86 31.82 -56.16
N GLY A 12 8.94 30.95 -55.15
CA GLY A 12 10.08 30.06 -54.91
C GLY A 12 9.81 28.98 -53.87
N ASP A 13 8.99 28.00 -54.27
CA ASP A 13 8.78 26.69 -53.64
C ASP A 13 10.02 25.79 -53.84
N GLU A 14 10.45 25.06 -52.81
CA GLU A 14 10.89 23.65 -52.90
C GLU A 14 11.18 23.06 -51.50
N ALA A 15 10.39 22.06 -51.12
CA ALA A 15 10.71 20.97 -50.17
C ALA A 15 11.05 19.70 -51.03
N PRO A 16 11.59 18.53 -50.54
CA PRO A 16 11.26 17.94 -49.22
C PRO A 16 12.25 16.89 -48.57
N VAL A 17 11.86 16.42 -47.36
CA VAL A 17 12.15 15.18 -46.56
C VAL A 17 13.62 14.79 -46.23
N ASP A 18 13.98 14.47 -44.96
CA ASP A 18 13.73 13.18 -44.29
C ASP A 18 13.78 13.31 -42.73
N ALA A 19 13.16 12.34 -42.04
CA ALA A 19 12.87 12.16 -40.60
C ALA A 19 14.12 11.95 -39.72
N ALA A 20 14.14 11.86 -38.39
CA ALA A 20 13.20 11.68 -37.26
C ALA A 20 13.91 12.29 -36.01
N ASP A 21 13.27 12.84 -34.97
CA ASP A 21 12.66 12.16 -33.80
C ASP A 21 12.24 13.33 -32.86
N ALA A 22 10.97 13.77 -32.76
CA ALA A 22 9.91 13.31 -31.84
C ALA A 22 10.46 12.99 -30.42
N MET A 23 10.17 13.75 -29.35
CA MET A 23 8.84 14.17 -28.88
C MET A 23 8.91 15.52 -28.13
N PRO A 24 7.94 16.43 -28.31
CA PRO A 24 7.75 17.55 -27.39
C PRO A 24 6.87 17.14 -26.19
N ASP A 25 7.37 17.40 -24.98
CA ASP A 25 6.57 17.49 -23.75
C ASP A 25 5.63 18.71 -23.85
N ASP A 26 4.51 18.55 -24.54
CA ASP A 26 3.36 19.43 -24.39
C ASP A 26 2.14 18.57 -24.07
N VAL A 27 1.95 18.34 -22.77
CA VAL A 27 0.62 17.99 -22.26
C VAL A 27 0.04 19.29 -21.70
N THR A 28 -0.53 20.07 -22.60
CA THR A 28 -1.52 21.09 -22.28
C THR A 28 -2.55 20.48 -21.33
N ASN A 29 -2.55 20.95 -20.08
CA ASN A 29 -3.59 20.65 -19.11
C ASN A 29 -4.87 21.40 -19.53
N ASP A 30 -5.62 20.80 -20.46
CA ASP A 30 -6.94 21.26 -20.86
C ASP A 30 -7.91 21.07 -19.68
N GLU A 31 -8.32 22.21 -19.15
CA GLU A 31 -9.40 22.38 -18.20
C GLU A 31 -10.70 21.78 -18.75
N THR A 32 -11.49 21.17 -17.87
CA THR A 32 -12.88 20.68 -18.06
C THR A 32 -13.09 19.25 -18.57
N ALA A 33 -12.83 18.29 -17.69
CA ALA A 33 -13.68 17.11 -17.59
C ALA A 33 -14.25 17.03 -16.18
N THR A 34 -15.30 17.83 -15.92
CA THR A 34 -16.29 17.48 -14.89
C THR A 34 -16.92 16.15 -15.34
N GLY A 35 -16.31 15.05 -14.88
CA GLY A 35 -16.94 13.74 -14.92
C GLY A 35 -18.17 13.81 -14.05
N ASP A 36 -19.32 14.04 -14.67
CA ASP A 36 -20.62 13.73 -14.12
C ASP A 36 -20.63 12.22 -13.86
N VAL A 37 -20.16 11.83 -12.67
CA VAL A 37 -20.47 10.52 -12.12
C VAL A 37 -21.96 10.57 -11.86
N ALA A 38 -22.72 10.10 -12.85
CA ALA A 38 -24.13 9.82 -12.69
C ALA A 38 -24.24 8.95 -11.43
N THR A 39 -24.65 9.59 -10.34
CA THR A 39 -25.08 8.90 -9.14
C THR A 39 -26.32 8.16 -9.60
N GLU A 40 -26.17 6.88 -9.91
CA GLU A 40 -27.33 6.03 -10.14
C GLU A 40 -28.21 6.21 -8.90
N ASP A 41 -29.42 6.71 -9.15
CA ASP A 41 -30.44 7.04 -8.17
C ASP A 41 -30.74 5.76 -7.37
N GLU A 42 -29.97 5.54 -6.30
CA GLU A 42 -30.24 4.49 -5.33
C GLU A 42 -31.54 4.88 -4.64
N ALA A 43 -32.62 4.26 -5.10
CA ALA A 43 -33.96 4.44 -4.55
C ALA A 43 -33.89 4.36 -3.02
N PRO A 44 -34.64 5.20 -2.28
CA PRO A 44 -34.56 5.25 -0.83
C PRO A 44 -34.78 3.86 -0.23
N ARG A 45 -33.71 3.21 0.25
CA ARG A 45 -33.78 1.93 0.94
C ARG A 45 -34.60 2.16 2.20
N GLU A 46 -35.71 1.45 2.36
CA GLU A 46 -36.46 1.49 3.62
C GLU A 46 -35.50 1.16 4.77
N PRO A 47 -35.59 1.85 5.93
CA PRO A 47 -34.66 1.62 7.03
C PRO A 47 -34.75 0.16 7.45
N ALA A 48 -33.71 -0.60 7.12
CA ALA A 48 -33.64 -2.01 7.40
C ALA A 48 -33.61 -2.20 8.92
N VAL A 49 -34.59 -2.96 9.43
CA VAL A 49 -34.64 -3.31 10.86
C VAL A 49 -33.49 -4.27 11.12
N PRO A 50 -32.62 -4.02 12.12
CA PRO A 50 -31.50 -4.90 12.39
C PRO A 50 -31.99 -6.28 12.84
N ASP A 51 -31.40 -7.32 12.26
CA ASP A 51 -31.70 -8.71 12.62
C ASP A 51 -31.26 -8.98 14.07
N ALA A 52 -32.19 -9.46 14.91
CA ALA A 52 -31.94 -9.68 16.33
C ALA A 52 -30.93 -10.79 16.61
N GLU A 53 -30.83 -11.81 15.74
CA GLU A 53 -29.84 -12.89 15.89
C GLU A 53 -28.44 -12.38 15.55
N LEU A 54 -28.31 -11.55 14.52
CA LEU A 54 -27.04 -10.90 14.17
C LEU A 54 -26.58 -9.93 15.27
N LEU A 55 -27.49 -9.14 15.85
CA LEU A 55 -27.18 -8.28 16.99
C LEU A 55 -26.72 -9.07 18.22
N ALA A 56 -27.24 -10.28 18.42
CA ALA A 56 -26.86 -11.14 19.53
C ALA A 56 -25.54 -11.90 19.28
N ALA A 57 -25.06 -11.97 18.03
CA ALA A 57 -23.87 -12.73 17.63
C ALA A 57 -22.53 -12.03 17.96
N VAL A 58 -22.48 -11.30 19.08
CA VAL A 58 -21.29 -10.56 19.55
C VAL A 58 -20.13 -11.51 19.84
N ASP A 59 -20.39 -12.68 20.42
CA ASP A 59 -19.35 -13.67 20.72
C ASP A 59 -18.75 -14.27 19.45
N LEU A 60 -19.57 -14.51 18.42
CA LEU A 60 -19.11 -14.98 17.11
C LEU A 60 -18.20 -13.93 16.46
N ALA A 61 -18.64 -12.67 16.45
CA ALA A 61 -17.85 -11.58 15.90
C ALA A 61 -16.53 -11.38 16.66
N ARG A 62 -16.57 -11.45 18.00
CA ARG A 62 -15.36 -11.38 18.81
C ARG A 62 -14.42 -12.54 18.52
N ALA A 63 -14.94 -13.76 18.38
CA ALA A 63 -14.12 -14.92 18.03
C ALA A 63 -13.40 -14.72 16.68
N ALA A 64 -14.10 -14.21 15.66
CA ALA A 64 -13.51 -13.93 14.36
C ALA A 64 -12.36 -12.90 14.42
N LEU A 65 -12.51 -11.84 15.23
CA LEU A 65 -11.42 -10.88 15.43
C LEU A 65 -10.20 -11.53 16.08
N LEU A 66 -10.43 -12.43 17.05
CA LEU A 66 -9.33 -13.11 17.75
C LEU A 66 -8.55 -14.10 16.86
N GLU A 67 -9.05 -14.43 15.67
CA GLU A 67 -8.31 -15.21 14.68
C GLU A 67 -7.25 -14.37 13.96
N ILE A 68 -7.46 -13.05 13.84
CA ILE A 68 -6.59 -12.15 13.06
C ILE A 68 -5.80 -11.16 13.92
N THR A 69 -6.19 -10.94 15.17
CA THR A 69 -5.56 -9.94 16.05
C THR A 69 -5.52 -10.38 17.51
N PRO A 70 -4.52 -9.93 18.30
CA PRO A 70 -4.48 -10.19 19.74
C PRO A 70 -5.71 -9.65 20.49
N ALA A 71 -6.15 -10.36 21.52
CA ALA A 71 -7.33 -9.95 22.31
C ALA A 71 -7.23 -8.58 22.98
N GLU A 72 -6.01 -8.10 23.21
CA GLU A 72 -5.76 -6.79 23.82
C GLU A 72 -6.14 -5.62 22.90
N THR A 73 -6.17 -5.83 21.57
CA THR A 73 -6.52 -4.80 20.57
C THR A 73 -8.03 -4.61 20.42
N VAL A 74 -8.82 -5.60 20.87
CA VAL A 74 -10.27 -5.66 20.73
C VAL A 74 -10.96 -5.23 22.03
N GLY A 75 -11.55 -4.04 22.00
CA GLY A 75 -12.27 -3.43 23.11
C GLY A 75 -13.72 -3.89 23.25
N SER A 76 -14.53 -3.07 23.93
CA SER A 76 -15.95 -3.34 24.14
C SER A 76 -16.76 -3.14 22.85
N PRO A 77 -17.90 -3.84 22.69
CA PRO A 77 -18.85 -3.55 21.61
C PRO A 77 -19.26 -2.07 21.64
N ALA A 78 -19.11 -1.39 20.52
CA ALA A 78 -19.31 0.05 20.37
C ALA A 78 -20.60 0.38 19.61
N GLY A 79 -21.10 -0.53 18.77
CA GLY A 79 -22.33 -0.31 18.02
C GLY A 79 -22.54 -1.34 16.90
N SER A 80 -23.46 -1.03 16.00
CA SER A 80 -23.74 -1.85 14.82
C SER A 80 -24.24 -0.99 13.66
N ILE A 81 -23.93 -1.41 12.43
CA ILE A 81 -24.43 -0.79 11.19
C ILE A 81 -25.21 -1.87 10.42
N VAL A 82 -26.38 -1.49 9.87
CA VAL A 82 -27.17 -2.38 9.01
C VAL A 82 -26.73 -2.15 7.57
N GLU A 83 -26.04 -3.12 6.99
CA GLU A 83 -25.53 -3.05 5.61
C GLU A 83 -26.60 -3.47 4.59
N GLY A 84 -27.46 -4.41 4.96
CA GLY A 84 -28.48 -4.96 4.06
C GLY A 84 -29.47 -5.88 4.75
N ASP A 85 -30.29 -6.58 3.95
CA ASP A 85 -31.21 -7.59 4.47
C ASP A 85 -30.42 -8.75 5.08
N ARG A 86 -30.59 -8.96 6.38
CA ARG A 86 -29.84 -9.98 7.15
C ARG A 86 -28.32 -9.88 6.98
N VAL A 87 -27.81 -8.67 6.83
CA VAL A 87 -26.37 -8.35 6.88
C VAL A 87 -26.16 -7.19 7.85
N LEU A 88 -25.28 -7.39 8.83
CA LEU A 88 -25.05 -6.47 9.94
C LEU A 88 -23.55 -6.42 10.28
N SER A 89 -23.00 -5.21 10.35
CA SER A 89 -21.65 -4.95 10.83
C SER A 89 -21.69 -4.68 12.34
N LEU A 90 -20.97 -5.47 13.15
CA LEU A 90 -20.77 -5.21 14.57
C LEU A 90 -19.45 -4.47 14.78
N LEU A 91 -19.50 -3.37 15.52
CA LEU A 91 -18.34 -2.51 15.79
C LEU A 91 -17.84 -2.76 17.22
N PHE A 92 -16.53 -2.87 17.37
CA PHE A 92 -15.83 -2.94 18.65
C PHE A 92 -14.82 -1.80 18.73
N ALA A 93 -14.68 -1.21 19.92
CA ALA A 93 -13.66 -0.20 20.15
C ALA A 93 -12.27 -0.78 19.88
N ASN A 94 -11.43 -0.05 19.17
CA ASN A 94 -10.01 -0.39 19.04
C ASN A 94 -9.20 0.22 20.19
N THR A 95 -8.23 -0.53 20.71
CA THR A 95 -7.33 -0.09 21.80
C THR A 95 -5.89 0.10 21.34
N MET A 96 -5.57 -0.16 20.06
CA MET A 96 -4.21 0.03 19.54
C MET A 96 -3.83 1.52 19.52
N PRO A 97 -2.65 1.89 20.05
CA PRO A 97 -2.24 3.29 20.19
C PRO A 97 -2.04 4.00 18.85
N GLY A 98 -1.70 3.26 17.79
CA GLY A 98 -1.50 3.81 16.43
C GLY A 98 -2.79 4.05 15.64
N TYR A 99 -3.93 3.56 16.12
CA TYR A 99 -5.22 3.64 15.42
C TYR A 99 -6.30 4.28 16.31
N PRO A 100 -6.06 5.47 16.89
CA PRO A 100 -7.07 6.14 17.71
C PRO A 100 -8.27 6.52 16.84
N GLY A 101 -9.48 6.27 17.35
CA GLY A 101 -10.73 6.55 16.63
C GLY A 101 -11.09 5.54 15.54
N TRP A 102 -10.31 4.48 15.37
CA TRP A 102 -10.66 3.34 14.52
C TRP A 102 -11.53 2.34 15.29
N PHE A 103 -12.25 1.50 14.56
CA PHE A 103 -13.10 0.44 15.10
C PHE A 103 -12.75 -0.88 14.43
N TRP A 104 -12.75 -1.95 15.21
CA TRP A 104 -12.82 -3.29 14.64
C TRP A 104 -14.26 -3.52 14.18
N THR A 105 -14.43 -3.87 12.92
CA THR A 105 -15.73 -4.12 12.31
C THR A 105 -15.78 -5.58 11.87
N VAL A 106 -16.87 -6.26 12.22
CA VAL A 106 -17.14 -7.62 11.74
C VAL A 106 -18.49 -7.63 11.05
N THR A 107 -18.48 -7.88 9.76
CA THR A 107 -19.70 -8.03 8.97
C THR A 107 -20.21 -9.45 9.10
N LEU A 108 -21.43 -9.60 9.59
CA LEU A 108 -22.12 -10.86 9.75
C LEU A 108 -23.29 -10.94 8.77
N ALA A 109 -23.59 -12.15 8.30
CA ALA A 109 -24.76 -12.41 7.48
C ALA A 109 -25.53 -13.64 7.98
N ARG A 110 -26.82 -13.69 7.65
CA ARG A 110 -27.68 -14.85 7.90
C ARG A 110 -28.45 -15.23 6.65
N VAL A 111 -28.27 -16.47 6.21
CA VAL A 111 -28.99 -17.03 5.06
C VAL A 111 -30.20 -17.80 5.57
N ASP A 112 -31.40 -17.46 5.08
CA ASP A 112 -32.66 -18.04 5.56
C ASP A 112 -32.79 -17.98 7.09
N ASP A 113 -33.19 -19.09 7.72
CA ASP A 113 -33.24 -19.25 9.18
C ASP A 113 -32.01 -20.03 9.71
N ALA A 114 -30.90 -20.01 8.99
CA ALA A 114 -29.65 -20.63 9.43
C ALA A 114 -28.97 -19.80 10.53
N ALA A 115 -27.93 -20.36 11.15
CA ALA A 115 -27.12 -19.63 12.12
C ALA A 115 -26.32 -18.50 11.42
N PRO A 116 -26.05 -17.38 12.14
CA PRO A 116 -25.16 -16.32 11.66
C PRO A 116 -23.77 -16.82 11.22
N THR A 117 -23.25 -16.23 10.14
CA THR A 117 -21.89 -16.48 9.63
C THR A 117 -21.12 -15.17 9.49
N VAL A 118 -19.80 -15.24 9.61
CA VAL A 118 -18.90 -14.10 9.39
C VAL A 118 -18.60 -13.96 7.90
N LEU A 119 -18.71 -12.74 7.38
CA LEU A 119 -18.31 -12.41 6.01
C LEU A 119 -16.89 -11.84 5.98
N GLU A 120 -16.61 -10.87 6.84
CA GLU A 120 -15.31 -10.21 6.91
C GLU A 120 -15.03 -9.67 8.31
N ALA A 121 -13.76 -9.43 8.60
CA ALA A 121 -13.28 -8.78 9.81
C ALA A 121 -12.18 -7.80 9.43
N GLU A 122 -12.39 -6.52 9.74
CA GLU A 122 -11.53 -5.43 9.29
C GLU A 122 -11.39 -4.34 10.36
N LEU A 123 -10.39 -3.48 10.18
CA LEU A 123 -10.17 -2.31 11.02
C LEU A 123 -10.48 -1.07 10.20
N MET A 124 -11.53 -0.34 10.59
CA MET A 124 -12.06 0.78 9.81
C MET A 124 -11.91 2.11 10.57
N PRO A 125 -11.57 3.22 9.87
CA PRO A 125 -11.51 4.53 10.49
C PRO A 125 -12.92 5.03 10.84
N GLY A 126 -13.10 5.51 12.07
CA GLY A 126 -14.30 6.24 12.49
C GLY A 126 -14.14 7.76 12.38
N GLU A 127 -15.12 8.51 12.86
CA GLU A 127 -15.12 9.99 12.85
C GLU A 127 -13.90 10.60 13.54
N GLY A 128 -13.39 9.94 14.59
CA GLY A 128 -12.21 10.37 15.34
C GLY A 128 -10.88 9.84 14.81
N ALA A 129 -10.86 9.16 13.67
CA ALA A 129 -9.63 8.60 13.12
C ALA A 129 -8.66 9.71 12.69
N LEU A 130 -7.38 9.52 13.01
CA LEU A 130 -6.33 10.42 12.53
C LEU A 130 -6.27 10.35 11.00
N LEU A 131 -6.36 11.52 10.37
CA LEU A 131 -6.18 11.65 8.93
C LEU A 131 -4.70 11.64 8.60
N SER A 132 -4.38 11.03 7.47
CA SER A 132 -3.04 11.11 6.89
C SER A 132 -2.70 12.55 6.54
N PRO A 133 -1.41 12.94 6.61
CA PRO A 133 -0.96 14.22 6.08
C PRO A 133 -1.18 14.26 4.56
N GLU A 134 -1.15 15.47 4.00
CA GLU A 134 -1.18 15.67 2.55
C GLU A 134 -0.07 14.84 1.87
N TRP A 135 -0.43 14.16 0.78
CA TRP A 135 0.54 13.39 0.04
C TRP A 135 1.47 14.33 -0.73
N LEU A 136 2.77 14.15 -0.55
CA LEU A 136 3.80 14.85 -1.31
C LEU A 136 4.39 13.91 -2.35
N PRO A 137 4.60 14.36 -3.60
CA PRO A 137 5.35 13.64 -4.60
C PRO A 137 6.69 13.13 -4.07
N TRP A 138 7.12 11.99 -4.58
CA TRP A 138 8.35 11.38 -4.09
C TRP A 138 9.58 12.27 -4.35
N SER A 139 9.64 12.95 -5.49
CA SER A 139 10.68 13.95 -5.80
C SER A 139 10.79 15.03 -4.72
N ASP A 140 9.65 15.53 -4.25
CA ASP A 140 9.60 16.67 -3.33
C ASP A 140 10.00 16.24 -1.92
N ARG A 141 9.62 15.01 -1.51
CA ARG A 141 10.11 14.42 -0.26
C ARG A 141 11.62 14.22 -0.29
N LEU A 142 12.17 13.73 -1.41
CA LEU A 142 13.61 13.51 -1.54
C LEU A 142 14.40 14.81 -1.50
N ALA A 143 13.92 15.85 -2.22
CA ALA A 143 14.55 17.17 -2.19
C ALA A 143 14.57 17.78 -0.78
N GLY A 144 13.52 17.56 0.03
CA GLY A 144 13.51 17.95 1.44
C GLY A 144 14.60 17.25 2.25
N ILE A 145 14.73 15.93 2.08
CA ILE A 145 15.77 15.13 2.75
C ILE A 145 17.18 15.60 2.34
N GLU A 146 17.42 15.85 1.05
CA GLU A 146 18.72 16.33 0.56
C GLU A 146 19.07 17.72 1.11
N ALA A 147 18.08 18.61 1.22
CA ALA A 147 18.28 19.94 1.81
C ALA A 147 18.61 19.86 3.31
N ASP A 148 17.95 18.98 4.06
CA ASP A 148 18.23 18.76 5.47
C ASP A 148 19.65 18.20 5.67
N GLN A 149 20.08 17.25 4.81
CA GLN A 149 21.43 16.68 4.82
C GLN A 149 22.51 17.72 4.48
N GLU A 150 22.27 18.56 3.48
CA GLU A 150 23.19 19.65 3.11
C GLU A 150 23.31 20.68 4.25
N ALA A 151 22.19 21.03 4.89
CA ALA A 151 22.19 21.93 6.03
C ALA A 151 22.96 21.37 7.23
N GLU A 152 22.84 20.07 7.50
CA GLU A 152 23.60 19.38 8.55
C GLU A 152 25.09 19.34 8.22
N ARG A 153 25.46 19.06 6.96
CA ARG A 153 26.86 19.11 6.51
C ARG A 153 27.45 20.52 6.67
N LEU A 154 26.71 21.54 6.21
CA LEU A 154 27.07 22.95 6.34
C LEU A 154 27.23 23.39 7.81
N ALA A 155 26.45 22.82 8.72
CA ALA A 155 26.59 23.07 10.15
C ALA A 155 27.86 22.41 10.73
N ALA A 156 28.13 21.16 10.35
CA ALA A 156 29.33 20.44 10.79
C ALA A 156 30.63 21.11 10.29
N GLU A 157 30.70 21.50 9.03
CA GLU A 157 31.85 22.21 8.47
C GLU A 157 32.04 23.61 9.08
N SER A 158 30.98 24.26 9.58
CA SER A 158 31.08 25.53 10.31
C SER A 158 31.55 25.37 11.75
N ASP A 159 31.34 24.21 12.39
CA ASP A 159 31.87 23.91 13.73
C ASP A 159 33.38 23.55 13.66
N GLU A 160 33.90 23.11 12.51
CA GLU A 160 35.33 22.85 12.29
C GLU A 160 36.19 24.12 12.15
N ASP A 161 35.59 25.30 11.94
CA ASP A 161 36.28 26.59 11.79
C ASP A 161 36.48 27.35 13.14
N ASP A 162 35.97 26.85 14.27
CA ASP A 162 36.11 27.47 15.61
C ASP A 162 37.16 26.76 16.52
N ASP A 163 37.88 25.76 16.01
CA ASP A 163 39.00 25.07 16.70
C ASP A 163 40.38 25.69 16.36
N ASP A 164 40.44 27.02 16.18
CA ASP A 164 41.69 27.80 16.15
C ASP A 164 42.19 28.08 17.59
N GLU A 165 42.37 27.03 18.41
CA GLU A 165 43.21 27.07 19.62
C GLU A 165 44.47 26.22 19.41
N ASP A 166 45.49 26.85 18.78
CA ASP A 166 46.94 26.66 18.97
C ASP A 166 47.42 25.26 19.45
N ASP A 167 47.80 24.37 18.52
CA ASP A 167 48.72 23.26 18.84
C ASP A 167 49.87 23.15 17.81
N ASP A 168 50.93 23.91 18.07
CA ASP A 168 52.26 23.62 17.57
C ASP A 168 52.76 22.30 18.20
N SER A 169 52.76 21.22 17.42
CA SER A 169 53.97 20.43 17.10
C SER A 169 53.72 18.94 16.83
N THR A 170 54.19 18.56 15.63
CA THR A 170 54.88 17.32 15.24
C THR A 170 54.11 16.01 15.08
N GLU A 171 54.01 15.62 13.81
CA GLU A 171 54.35 14.32 13.19
C GLU A 171 53.84 13.02 13.83
N ASP A 172 53.38 12.12 12.94
CA ASP A 172 53.39 10.65 13.07
C ASP A 172 52.11 10.00 13.61
N ALA A 173 51.26 9.52 12.70
CA ALA A 173 51.15 8.09 12.38
C ALA A 173 49.87 7.84 11.56
N GLU A 174 50.02 7.18 10.42
CA GLU A 174 48.97 6.43 9.75
C GLU A 174 48.09 5.61 10.71
N ASP A 175 46.77 5.78 10.65
CA ASP A 175 45.83 4.73 11.04
C ASP A 175 44.73 4.56 9.99
N THR A 176 44.71 3.33 9.50
CA THR A 176 43.80 2.74 8.53
C THR A 176 42.49 2.39 9.22
N ASP A 177 41.34 2.83 8.71
CA ASP A 177 40.12 2.00 8.64
C ASP A 177 38.96 2.75 7.94
N ASP A 178 39.10 3.04 6.65
CA ASP A 178 37.92 3.04 5.78
C ASP A 178 37.71 1.60 5.31
N VAL A 179 37.35 0.74 6.26
CA VAL A 179 36.63 -0.49 5.94
C VAL A 179 35.30 -0.05 5.38
N LEU A 180 35.22 -0.06 4.07
CA LEU A 180 33.95 -0.21 3.37
C LEU A 180 33.29 -1.45 3.97
N ASP A 181 32.33 -1.24 4.87
CA ASP A 181 31.42 -2.26 5.37
C ASP A 181 30.62 -2.75 4.17
N GLY A 182 31.24 -3.70 3.46
CA GLY A 182 30.62 -4.48 2.43
C GLY A 182 29.45 -5.15 3.09
N VAL A 183 28.26 -4.70 2.72
CA VAL A 183 27.04 -5.45 2.91
C VAL A 183 27.29 -6.87 2.41
N ASP A 184 27.47 -7.78 3.35
CA ASP A 184 27.38 -9.20 3.10
C ASP A 184 25.92 -9.45 2.76
N PHE A 185 25.61 -9.42 1.46
CA PHE A 185 24.44 -10.10 0.97
C PHE A 185 24.71 -11.57 1.22
N GLU A 186 24.18 -12.11 2.32
CA GLU A 186 24.24 -13.53 2.60
C GLU A 186 23.76 -14.28 1.34
N ALA A 187 24.73 -14.85 0.63
CA ALA A 187 24.47 -15.85 -0.37
C ALA A 187 23.81 -17.03 0.36
N PRO A 188 22.69 -17.59 -0.13
CA PRO A 188 22.18 -18.80 0.47
C PRO A 188 23.29 -19.83 0.35
N ALA A 189 23.71 -20.41 1.47
CA ALA A 189 24.67 -21.51 1.48
C ALA A 189 24.12 -22.60 0.53
N SER A 190 24.69 -22.66 -0.66
CA SER A 190 24.71 -23.86 -1.48
C SER A 190 25.67 -24.80 -0.74
N ASP A 191 25.11 -25.60 0.16
CA ASP A 191 25.73 -26.83 0.66
C ASP A 191 26.06 -27.69 -0.57
N ASP A 192 27.34 -27.72 -0.90
CA ASP A 192 27.92 -28.56 -1.95
C ASP A 192 28.28 -29.91 -1.31
N ASP A 193 27.57 -30.94 -1.78
CA ASP A 193 27.88 -32.37 -1.89
C ASP A 193 28.87 -33.05 -0.90
N ASP A 194 28.43 -34.15 -0.29
CA ASP A 194 29.13 -35.44 -0.49
C ASP A 194 28.25 -36.66 -0.12
N ASP A 195 28.37 -37.69 -0.96
CA ASP A 195 27.70 -38.99 -1.04
C ASP A 195 27.81 -39.88 0.22
N ASP A 196 26.79 -40.71 0.46
CA ASP A 196 27.01 -42.15 0.71
C ASP A 196 25.72 -42.96 0.41
N ASP A 197 25.86 -43.89 -0.54
CA ASP A 197 24.94 -44.98 -0.89
C ASP A 197 24.60 -45.85 0.33
N ASP A 198 23.33 -46.26 0.47
CA ASP A 198 23.01 -47.66 0.76
C ASP A 198 21.57 -47.99 0.34
N ASP A 199 21.48 -49.00 -0.52
CA ASP A 199 20.28 -49.76 -0.91
C ASP A 199 19.44 -50.18 0.31
N ASP A 200 18.11 -50.07 0.20
CA ASP A 200 17.27 -51.22 0.50
C ASP A 200 15.93 -51.10 -0.24
N ASP A 201 15.75 -52.09 -1.13
CA ASP A 201 14.47 -52.61 -1.61
C ASP A 201 13.47 -52.75 -0.45
N ASP A 202 12.25 -52.25 -0.62
CA ASP A 202 11.07 -53.09 -0.35
C ASP A 202 9.86 -52.55 -1.11
N ASP A 203 9.41 -53.38 -2.05
CA ASP A 203 8.06 -53.44 -2.59
C ASP A 203 7.00 -53.32 -1.47
N ASP A 204 6.01 -52.43 -1.65
CA ASP A 204 4.64 -52.80 -1.28
C ASP A 204 3.65 -52.08 -2.20
N ASP A 205 3.24 -52.81 -3.24
CA ASP A 205 1.95 -52.71 -3.90
C ASP A 205 0.82 -52.68 -2.84
N ASP A 206 0.10 -51.56 -2.71
CA ASP A 206 -1.32 -51.65 -2.34
C ASP A 206 -2.16 -50.90 -3.38
N ASP A 207 -2.36 -51.60 -4.49
CA ASP A 207 -3.61 -51.54 -5.25
C ASP A 207 -4.71 -52.16 -4.39
N THR A 208 -5.53 -51.31 -3.78
CA THR A 208 -6.90 -51.69 -3.47
C THR A 208 -7.89 -50.79 -4.20
N SER A 209 -8.02 -51.09 -5.49
CA SER A 209 -9.32 -51.08 -6.16
C SER A 209 -10.41 -51.66 -5.25
N PHE A 210 -11.31 -50.82 -4.74
CA PHE A 210 -12.60 -51.27 -4.19
C PHE A 210 -13.72 -50.91 -5.17
N ASP A 211 -13.76 -51.67 -6.27
CA ASP A 211 -14.94 -51.83 -7.10
C ASP A 211 -16.02 -52.63 -6.32
N GLY A 212 -17.29 -52.35 -6.60
CA GLY A 212 -18.41 -52.64 -5.70
C GLY A 212 -18.91 -54.09 -5.65
N ALA A 213 -19.78 -54.39 -4.67
CA ALA A 213 -21.04 -55.12 -4.83
C ALA A 213 -21.87 -55.25 -3.53
N ASP A 214 -23.18 -55.05 -3.71
CA ASP A 214 -24.33 -55.70 -3.04
C ASP A 214 -24.83 -55.24 -1.65
N ARG A 215 -25.89 -54.39 -1.65
CA ARG A 215 -27.24 -54.83 -1.23
C ARG A 215 -28.37 -53.91 -1.71
#